data_AF-A0A2C5YEQ8-F1
#
_entry.id   AF-A0A2C5YEQ8-F1
#
_cell.length_a   1.000
_cell.length_b   1.000
_cell.length_c   1.000
_cell.angle_alpha   90.00
_cell.angle_beta   90.00
_cell.angle_gamma   90.00
#
_symmetry.space_group_name_H-M   'P 1'
#
loop_
_entity.id
_entity.type
_entity.pdbx_description
1 polymer ?
#
loop_
_entity_poly.entity_id
_entity_poly.type
_entity_poly.pdbx_seq_one_letter_code
_entity_poly.pdbx_strand_id
1 'polypeptide(L)'
;MSQPSSPPSASRPPLSRPSGPILGTIQTPASPGPSSPLRPSPSSRQPAHATFQDSSLPAPRDLSHLLRPELYHVLPRAQVPPAFRDSSRQPDSSWSIDSLLSGGHFGPAAIAAVQQLTSPGSKALEESHVFRLVYTRLACLTLIDKTALAAAEAKSLGDLNDFFDPETGACRAPWHLRVLHARLYGLGLGEPRRVVMGYYDLVREARMEHARAGEHHETRALWAARLGDLGIRVATALVDMGDLVGAKVHLESLPGGHDELELAQALLLLWLGDVKQARLCGL
;
A
#
# COMPACT_ATOMS: atom_id res chain seq x y z
N MET A 1 -2.54 12.33 -62.91
CA MET A 1 -1.15 12.01 -62.50
C MET A 1 -0.62 13.28 -61.86
N SER A 2 -0.64 13.35 -60.53
CA SER A 2 -0.49 14.62 -59.80
C SER A 2 0.39 14.42 -58.57
N GLN A 3 1.61 14.94 -58.62
CA GLN A 3 2.48 15.49 -57.56
C GLN A 3 3.81 15.88 -58.23
N PRO A 4 4.67 16.76 -57.67
CA PRO A 4 4.53 17.58 -56.45
C PRO A 4 4.87 19.07 -56.67
N SER A 5 4.44 19.94 -55.77
CA SER A 5 4.95 21.31 -55.65
C SER A 5 5.28 21.62 -54.19
N SER A 6 6.56 21.89 -53.95
CA SER A 6 7.20 22.20 -52.67
C SER A 6 6.74 23.54 -52.08
N PRO A 7 6.75 23.70 -50.73
CA PRO A 7 6.64 25.00 -50.08
C PRO A 7 8.03 25.61 -49.73
N PRO A 8 8.13 26.95 -49.62
CA PRO A 8 9.40 27.68 -49.41
C PRO A 8 9.78 27.91 -47.93
N SER A 9 11.06 28.30 -47.77
CA SER A 9 11.82 28.60 -46.54
C SER A 9 11.66 30.05 -46.05
N ALA A 10 12.23 30.35 -44.86
CA ALA A 10 12.40 31.65 -44.16
C ALA A 10 11.24 32.06 -43.22
N SER A 11 11.39 32.67 -42.04
CA SER A 11 12.53 33.20 -41.27
C SER A 11 12.11 33.46 -39.80
N ARG A 12 13.07 33.37 -38.86
CA ARG A 12 12.95 33.83 -37.45
C ARG A 12 12.78 35.36 -37.36
N PRO A 13 12.07 35.87 -36.34
CA PRO A 13 12.27 37.23 -35.85
C PRO A 13 12.94 37.29 -34.45
N PRO A 14 13.54 38.43 -34.06
CA PRO A 14 14.65 38.51 -33.10
C PRO A 14 14.30 39.11 -31.72
N LEU A 15 15.24 38.91 -30.77
CA LEU A 15 15.30 39.58 -29.47
C LEU A 15 15.32 41.11 -29.61
N SER A 16 14.59 41.80 -28.73
CA SER A 16 14.72 43.25 -28.54
C SER A 16 14.98 43.58 -27.07
N ARG A 17 16.15 44.18 -26.84
CA ARG A 17 16.59 44.90 -25.64
C ARG A 17 16.32 46.39 -25.86
N PRO A 18 16.21 47.21 -24.81
CA PRO A 18 16.80 48.54 -24.90
C PRO A 18 17.74 48.86 -23.71
N SER A 19 18.73 49.72 -23.97
CA SER A 19 19.84 50.10 -23.08
C SER A 19 19.89 51.62 -22.82
N GLY A 20 20.18 52.01 -21.56
CA GLY A 20 20.97 53.18 -21.07
C GLY A 20 20.34 54.60 -21.11
N PRO A 21 21.01 55.66 -20.56
CA PRO A 21 22.19 55.74 -19.65
C PRO A 21 22.11 56.80 -18.47
N ILE A 22 22.77 56.59 -17.31
CA ILE A 22 24.00 57.21 -16.71
C ILE A 22 23.91 58.59 -16.01
N LEU A 23 24.30 58.64 -14.71
CA LEU A 23 25.13 59.67 -13.99
C LEU A 23 25.19 59.29 -12.48
N GLY A 24 26.26 59.24 -11.67
CA GLY A 24 27.72 59.40 -11.80
C GLY A 24 28.40 59.25 -10.42
N THR A 25 29.60 58.64 -10.41
CA THR A 25 30.83 58.94 -9.60
C THR A 25 30.96 58.68 -8.07
N ILE A 26 31.63 57.55 -7.74
CA ILE A 26 32.87 57.31 -6.93
C ILE A 26 33.21 58.18 -5.69
N GLN A 27 33.45 57.53 -4.52
CA GLN A 27 34.70 57.60 -3.69
C GLN A 27 34.68 56.65 -2.45
N THR A 28 35.81 55.96 -2.20
CA THR A 28 36.20 55.06 -1.07
C THR A 28 36.83 55.87 0.12
N PRO A 29 37.43 55.34 1.23
CA PRO A 29 37.69 53.96 1.75
C PRO A 29 37.57 53.75 3.31
N ALA A 30 37.95 52.54 3.77
CA ALA A 30 38.70 52.18 5.01
C ALA A 30 37.99 51.71 6.31
N SER A 31 38.40 50.52 6.79
CA SER A 31 38.13 49.91 8.10
C SER A 31 38.92 50.57 9.25
N PRO A 32 38.44 50.44 10.50
CA PRO A 32 39.24 49.77 11.53
C PRO A 32 38.42 48.83 12.45
N GLY A 33 39.13 47.97 13.19
CA GLY A 33 38.61 46.94 14.09
C GLY A 33 38.11 47.43 15.48
N PRO A 34 38.06 46.56 16.50
CA PRO A 34 36.82 46.26 17.24
C PRO A 34 36.70 46.97 18.59
N SER A 35 35.48 47.36 18.95
CA SER A 35 35.12 47.82 20.29
C SER A 35 33.81 47.16 20.74
N SER A 36 33.90 46.34 21.77
CA SER A 36 32.76 45.71 22.44
C SER A 36 31.98 46.76 23.25
N PRO A 37 30.64 46.68 23.32
CA PRO A 37 29.98 46.95 24.59
C PRO A 37 28.89 45.93 24.94
N LEU A 38 29.02 45.45 26.18
CA LEU A 38 28.03 45.03 27.17
C LEU A 38 26.74 44.30 26.72
N ARG A 39 26.73 43.04 27.13
CA ARG A 39 25.60 42.10 27.28
C ARG A 39 24.46 42.68 28.14
N PRO A 40 23.20 42.71 27.67
CA PRO A 40 22.04 42.80 28.53
C PRO A 40 21.58 41.40 28.96
N SER A 41 21.29 41.26 30.25
CA SER A 41 20.75 40.05 30.90
C SER A 41 19.40 39.61 30.31
N PRO A 42 19.09 38.30 30.31
CA PRO A 42 17.84 37.79 29.74
C PRO A 42 16.67 38.11 30.69
N SER A 43 15.78 38.99 30.25
CA SER A 43 14.48 39.17 30.89
C SER A 43 13.61 37.97 30.58
N SER A 44 13.20 37.27 31.64
CA SER A 44 12.29 36.13 31.66
C SER A 44 11.07 36.36 30.75
N ARG A 45 11.07 35.71 29.57
CA ARG A 45 9.85 35.46 28.81
C ARG A 45 9.34 34.11 29.26
N GLN A 46 8.25 34.13 30.01
CA GLN A 46 7.51 32.94 30.38
C GLN A 46 7.16 32.14 29.11
N PRO A 47 7.39 30.82 29.08
CA PRO A 47 6.85 30.00 28.02
C PRO A 47 5.33 30.05 28.13
N ALA A 48 4.66 30.43 27.04
CA ALA A 48 3.24 30.14 26.89
C ALA A 48 3.11 28.63 27.10
N HIS A 49 2.31 28.22 28.10
CA HIS A 49 1.89 26.85 28.28
C HIS A 49 1.20 26.43 26.98
N ALA A 50 1.94 25.79 26.08
CA ALA A 50 1.36 24.85 25.16
C ALA A 50 0.80 23.76 26.07
N THR A 51 -0.52 23.77 26.25
CA THR A 51 -1.25 22.64 26.79
C THR A 51 -0.92 21.49 25.83
N PHE A 52 0.05 20.66 26.21
CA PHE A 52 0.17 19.32 25.65
C PHE A 52 -1.17 18.68 25.94
N GLN A 53 -2.04 18.66 24.93
CA GLN A 53 -3.20 17.80 24.98
C GLN A 53 -2.63 16.42 25.18
N ASP A 54 -2.89 15.90 26.37
CA ASP A 54 -2.69 14.51 26.73
C ASP A 54 -3.24 13.71 25.56
N SER A 55 -2.34 13.16 24.75
CA SER A 55 -2.70 12.39 23.57
C SER A 55 -3.16 11.05 24.12
N SER A 56 -4.36 11.03 24.69
CA SER A 56 -5.01 9.80 25.09
C SER A 56 -4.97 8.88 23.88
N LEU A 57 -4.44 7.68 24.09
CA LEU A 57 -4.42 6.65 23.05
C LEU A 57 -5.84 6.58 22.48
N PRO A 58 -6.02 6.64 21.14
CA PRO A 58 -7.34 6.61 20.54
C PRO A 58 -8.09 5.39 21.07
N ALA A 59 -9.34 5.61 21.49
CA ALA A 59 -10.17 4.53 22.01
C ALA A 59 -10.22 3.38 21.00
N PRO A 60 -10.10 2.11 21.44
CA PRO A 60 -10.13 0.96 20.53
C PRO A 60 -11.33 1.02 19.61
N ARG A 61 -11.10 0.96 18.30
CA ARG A 61 -12.17 1.04 17.31
C ARG A 61 -13.02 -0.24 17.35
N ASP A 62 -14.34 -0.09 17.39
CA ASP A 62 -15.30 -1.21 17.32
C ASP A 62 -15.60 -1.58 15.85
N LEU A 63 -15.79 -2.87 15.60
CA LEU A 63 -16.10 -3.47 14.30
C LEU A 63 -17.57 -3.34 13.90
N SER A 64 -18.46 -2.86 14.77
CA SER A 64 -19.89 -2.67 14.48
C SER A 64 -20.18 -1.96 13.15
N HIS A 65 -19.32 -1.04 12.72
CA HIS A 65 -19.47 -0.34 11.44
C HIS A 65 -19.35 -1.28 10.23
N LEU A 66 -18.50 -2.32 10.31
CA LEU A 66 -18.28 -3.31 9.25
C LEU A 66 -19.45 -4.26 9.05
N LEU A 67 -20.41 -4.29 9.96
CA LEU A 67 -21.60 -5.15 9.86
C LEU A 67 -22.70 -4.51 8.99
N ARG A 68 -22.48 -3.28 8.52
CA ARG A 68 -23.44 -2.50 7.73
C ARG A 68 -23.47 -2.97 6.27
N PRO A 69 -24.65 -3.35 5.72
CA PRO A 69 -24.76 -3.78 4.33
C PRO A 69 -24.27 -2.74 3.32
N GLU A 70 -24.39 -1.45 3.65
CA GLU A 70 -24.05 -0.33 2.76
C GLU A 70 -22.56 -0.25 2.42
N LEU A 71 -21.71 -0.95 3.18
CA LEU A 71 -20.27 -1.00 2.91
C LEU A 71 -19.89 -2.00 1.82
N TYR A 72 -20.79 -2.92 1.45
CA TYR A 72 -20.49 -4.02 0.54
C TYR A 72 -21.24 -3.90 -0.77
N HIS A 73 -20.52 -4.05 -1.87
CA HIS A 73 -21.09 -3.95 -3.22
C HIS A 73 -21.72 -5.26 -3.65
N VAL A 74 -22.91 -5.21 -4.24
CA VAL A 74 -23.55 -6.39 -4.82
C VAL A 74 -22.77 -6.84 -6.06
N LEU A 75 -22.44 -8.13 -6.12
CA LEU A 75 -21.73 -8.72 -7.26
C LEU A 75 -22.71 -9.03 -8.40
N PRO A 76 -22.53 -8.45 -9.61
CA PRO A 76 -23.43 -8.72 -10.73
C PRO A 76 -23.28 -10.15 -11.24
N ARG A 77 -24.33 -10.97 -11.07
CA ARG A 77 -24.37 -12.35 -11.61
C ARG A 77 -24.47 -12.40 -13.13
N ALA A 78 -24.90 -11.32 -13.78
CA ALA A 78 -25.10 -11.26 -15.22
C ALA A 78 -23.80 -11.30 -16.03
N GLN A 79 -22.65 -11.05 -15.40
CA GLN A 79 -21.34 -11.04 -16.09
C GLN A 79 -20.76 -12.45 -16.27
N VAL A 80 -21.36 -13.46 -15.64
CA VAL A 80 -20.94 -14.86 -15.79
C VAL A 80 -21.61 -15.44 -17.04
N PRO A 81 -20.84 -15.96 -18.03
CA PRO A 81 -21.44 -16.54 -19.22
C PRO A 81 -22.40 -17.69 -18.88
N PRO A 82 -23.50 -17.89 -19.64
CA PRO A 82 -24.53 -18.89 -19.34
C PRO A 82 -23.97 -20.30 -19.18
N ALA A 83 -22.99 -20.70 -19.99
CA ALA A 83 -22.37 -22.02 -19.91
C ALA A 83 -21.73 -22.32 -18.54
N PHE A 84 -21.21 -21.29 -17.86
CA PHE A 84 -20.70 -21.44 -16.50
C PHE A 84 -21.85 -21.35 -15.48
N ARG A 85 -22.75 -20.39 -15.65
CA ARG A 85 -23.86 -20.13 -14.71
C ARG A 85 -24.86 -21.29 -14.61
N ASP A 86 -25.09 -22.00 -15.69
CA ASP A 86 -26.12 -23.04 -15.77
C ASP A 86 -25.49 -24.46 -15.71
N SER A 87 -24.20 -24.54 -15.39
CA SER A 87 -23.44 -25.79 -15.25
C SER A 87 -23.88 -26.59 -14.02
N SER A 88 -23.88 -27.92 -14.14
CA SER A 88 -24.10 -28.84 -13.01
C SER A 88 -23.02 -28.78 -11.92
N ARG A 89 -21.90 -28.09 -12.19
CA ARG A 89 -20.81 -27.85 -11.22
C ARG A 89 -21.00 -26.57 -10.42
N GLN A 90 -22.12 -25.87 -10.58
CA GLN A 90 -22.39 -24.69 -9.76
C GLN A 90 -22.61 -25.09 -8.30
N PRO A 91 -22.06 -24.31 -7.35
CA PRO A 91 -22.25 -24.61 -5.94
C PRO A 91 -23.69 -24.39 -5.53
N ASP A 92 -24.17 -25.23 -4.62
CA ASP A 92 -25.50 -25.07 -4.02
C ASP A 92 -25.46 -24.01 -2.90
N SER A 93 -26.63 -23.44 -2.61
CA SER A 93 -26.87 -22.47 -1.54
C SER A 93 -26.57 -23.01 -0.13
N SER A 94 -26.48 -24.34 0.02
CA SER A 94 -26.14 -25.05 1.26
C SER A 94 -24.63 -25.11 1.57
N TRP A 95 -23.76 -24.76 0.61
CA TRP A 95 -22.31 -24.91 0.79
C TRP A 95 -21.74 -23.88 1.76
N SER A 96 -20.84 -24.33 2.64
CA SER A 96 -20.10 -23.44 3.53
C SER A 96 -19.07 -22.61 2.78
N ILE A 97 -18.65 -21.49 3.36
CA ILE A 97 -17.57 -20.66 2.80
C ILE A 97 -16.31 -21.49 2.55
N ASP A 98 -15.92 -22.36 3.49
CA ASP A 98 -14.70 -23.17 3.35
C ASP A 98 -14.82 -24.20 2.21
N SER A 99 -16.02 -24.75 2.00
CA SER A 99 -16.30 -25.65 0.86
C SER A 99 -16.24 -24.90 -0.47
N LEU A 100 -16.77 -23.68 -0.53
CA LEU A 100 -16.71 -22.82 -1.70
C LEU A 100 -15.27 -22.45 -2.04
N LEU A 101 -14.46 -22.09 -1.05
CA LEU A 101 -13.03 -21.76 -1.24
C LEU A 101 -12.24 -22.96 -1.73
N SER A 102 -12.46 -24.13 -1.12
CA SER A 102 -11.80 -25.38 -1.53
C SER A 102 -12.17 -25.80 -2.95
N GLY A 103 -13.41 -25.51 -3.38
CA GLY A 103 -13.88 -25.74 -4.75
C GLY A 103 -13.51 -24.65 -5.76
N GLY A 104 -12.77 -23.61 -5.36
CA GLY A 104 -12.41 -22.48 -6.25
C GLY A 104 -13.58 -21.57 -6.62
N HIS A 105 -14.70 -21.63 -5.89
CA HIS A 105 -15.88 -20.81 -6.12
C HIS A 105 -15.79 -19.46 -5.38
N PHE A 106 -14.82 -18.64 -5.77
CA PHE A 106 -14.51 -17.37 -5.09
C PHE A 106 -15.64 -16.34 -5.14
N GLY A 107 -16.37 -16.24 -6.26
CA GLY A 107 -17.51 -15.33 -6.39
C GLY A 107 -18.63 -15.63 -5.38
N PRO A 108 -19.17 -16.87 -5.36
CA PRO A 108 -20.10 -17.31 -4.33
C PRO A 108 -19.57 -17.18 -2.90
N ALA A 109 -18.29 -17.50 -2.65
CA ALA A 109 -17.67 -17.33 -1.33
C ALA A 109 -17.68 -15.86 -0.87
N ALA A 110 -17.37 -14.92 -1.78
CA ALA A 110 -17.45 -13.49 -1.50
C ALA A 110 -18.88 -13.02 -1.16
N ILE A 111 -19.90 -13.61 -1.78
CA ILE A 111 -21.31 -13.30 -1.49
C ILE A 111 -21.69 -13.87 -0.12
N ALA A 112 -21.36 -15.13 0.14
CA ALA A 112 -21.64 -15.80 1.41
C ALA A 112 -20.97 -15.08 2.59
N ALA A 113 -19.74 -14.59 2.43
CA ALA A 113 -19.04 -13.82 3.45
C ALA A 113 -19.80 -12.54 3.86
N VAL A 114 -20.30 -11.78 2.88
CA VAL A 114 -21.11 -10.57 3.14
C VAL A 114 -22.44 -10.93 3.77
N GLN A 115 -23.12 -11.97 3.29
CA GLN A 115 -24.38 -12.42 3.89
C GLN A 115 -24.23 -12.75 5.37
N GLN A 116 -23.13 -13.41 5.77
CA GLN A 116 -22.84 -13.67 7.18
C GLN A 116 -22.51 -12.38 7.96
N LEU A 117 -21.72 -11.46 7.39
CA LEU A 117 -21.39 -10.16 8.00
C LEU A 117 -22.62 -9.27 8.25
N THR A 118 -23.59 -9.31 7.34
CA THR A 118 -24.74 -8.40 7.35
C THR A 118 -26.03 -9.06 7.86
N SER A 119 -25.95 -10.33 8.27
CA SER A 119 -27.11 -11.05 8.81
C SER A 119 -27.62 -10.39 10.10
N PRO A 120 -28.92 -10.44 10.42
CA PRO A 120 -29.46 -9.81 11.63
C PRO A 120 -28.86 -10.31 12.95
N GLY A 121 -28.20 -11.48 12.96
CA GLY A 121 -27.43 -12.00 14.10
C GLY A 121 -25.95 -11.60 14.14
N SER A 122 -25.47 -10.77 13.20
CA SER A 122 -24.04 -10.49 13.05
C SER A 122 -23.43 -9.68 14.20
N LYS A 123 -24.25 -8.98 14.99
CA LYS A 123 -23.80 -8.24 16.19
C LYS A 123 -23.22 -9.13 17.29
N ALA A 124 -23.50 -10.44 17.25
CA ALA A 124 -22.96 -11.41 18.20
C ALA A 124 -21.70 -12.14 17.65
N LEU A 125 -21.18 -11.72 16.49
CA LEU A 125 -19.97 -12.33 15.93
C LEU A 125 -18.74 -11.90 16.72
N GLU A 126 -17.92 -12.89 17.06
CA GLU A 126 -16.57 -12.68 17.56
C GLU A 126 -15.74 -11.86 16.56
N GLU A 127 -14.91 -10.95 17.08
CA GLU A 127 -14.05 -10.05 16.30
C GLU A 127 -13.17 -10.83 15.30
N SER A 128 -12.57 -11.94 15.73
CA SER A 128 -11.74 -12.81 14.88
C SER A 128 -12.52 -13.37 13.69
N HIS A 129 -13.80 -13.68 13.88
CA HIS A 129 -14.68 -14.17 12.83
C HIS A 129 -15.02 -13.04 11.84
N VAL A 130 -15.29 -11.83 12.33
CA VAL A 130 -15.52 -10.65 11.48
C VAL A 130 -14.31 -10.40 10.58
N PHE A 131 -13.09 -10.39 11.13
CA PHE A 131 -11.88 -10.22 10.32
C PHE A 131 -11.69 -11.33 9.28
N ARG A 132 -12.01 -12.59 9.63
CA ARG A 132 -11.96 -13.71 8.68
C ARG A 132 -12.92 -13.53 7.51
N LEU A 133 -14.14 -13.09 7.77
CA LEU A 133 -15.15 -12.85 6.73
C LEU A 133 -14.76 -11.66 5.84
N VAL A 134 -14.27 -10.58 6.43
CA VAL A 134 -13.75 -9.40 5.69
C VAL A 134 -12.56 -9.80 4.82
N TYR A 135 -11.59 -10.54 5.36
CA TYR A 135 -10.46 -11.05 4.60
C TYR A 135 -10.93 -11.91 3.42
N THR A 136 -11.83 -12.85 3.69
CA THR A 136 -12.39 -13.73 2.66
C THR A 136 -13.06 -12.94 1.55
N ARG A 137 -13.87 -11.93 1.92
CA ARG A 137 -14.53 -11.03 0.97
C ARG A 137 -13.51 -10.30 0.09
N LEU A 138 -12.54 -9.61 0.67
CA LEU A 138 -11.55 -8.82 -0.07
C LEU A 138 -10.64 -9.70 -0.94
N ALA A 139 -10.20 -10.84 -0.42
CA ALA A 139 -9.35 -11.78 -1.15
C ALA A 139 -10.10 -12.37 -2.35
N CYS A 140 -11.33 -12.85 -2.15
CA CYS A 140 -12.14 -13.39 -3.22
C CYS A 140 -12.42 -12.36 -4.32
N LEU A 141 -12.74 -11.10 -3.96
CA LEU A 141 -12.91 -10.01 -4.93
C LEU A 141 -11.64 -9.79 -5.77
N THR A 142 -10.46 -9.87 -5.15
CA THR A 142 -9.18 -9.75 -5.86
C THR A 142 -8.97 -10.93 -6.82
N LEU A 143 -9.31 -12.15 -6.41
CA LEU A 143 -9.16 -13.37 -7.22
C LEU A 143 -10.09 -13.42 -8.44
N ILE A 144 -11.26 -12.79 -8.38
CA ILE A 144 -12.22 -12.73 -9.50
C ILE A 144 -12.07 -11.45 -10.34
N ASP A 145 -10.91 -10.79 -10.25
CA ASP A 145 -10.60 -9.55 -10.98
C ASP A 145 -11.61 -8.41 -10.71
N LYS A 146 -12.05 -8.31 -9.45
CA LYS A 146 -12.87 -7.21 -8.93
C LYS A 146 -12.08 -6.36 -7.93
N THR A 147 -10.79 -6.19 -8.18
CA THR A 147 -9.84 -5.46 -7.32
C THR A 147 -10.29 -4.01 -7.06
N ALA A 148 -10.93 -3.35 -8.03
CA ALA A 148 -11.49 -2.00 -7.82
C ALA A 148 -12.61 -1.97 -6.76
N LEU A 149 -13.48 -2.99 -6.75
CA LEU A 149 -14.50 -3.14 -5.71
C LEU A 149 -13.86 -3.49 -4.37
N ALA A 150 -12.90 -4.41 -4.36
CA ALA A 150 -12.15 -4.77 -3.16
C ALA A 150 -11.48 -3.53 -2.53
N ALA A 151 -10.89 -2.66 -3.36
CA ALA A 151 -10.27 -1.43 -2.91
C ALA A 151 -11.28 -0.41 -2.37
N ALA A 152 -12.46 -0.30 -2.97
CA ALA A 152 -13.54 0.55 -2.45
C ALA A 152 -14.04 0.06 -1.09
N GLU A 153 -14.25 -1.25 -0.92
CA GLU A 153 -14.65 -1.86 0.36
C GLU A 153 -13.52 -1.80 1.40
N ALA A 154 -12.25 -1.94 1.00
CA ALA A 154 -11.13 -1.83 1.92
C ALA A 154 -11.01 -0.43 2.55
N LYS A 155 -11.40 0.63 1.84
CA LYS A 155 -11.38 2.01 2.41
C LYS A 155 -12.26 2.14 3.65
N SER A 156 -13.35 1.40 3.76
CA SER A 156 -14.23 1.49 4.93
C SER A 156 -13.63 0.89 6.19
N LEU A 157 -12.56 0.08 6.08
CA LEU A 157 -11.84 -0.45 7.24
C LEU A 157 -11.05 0.66 7.97
N GLY A 158 -10.69 1.74 7.27
CA GLY A 158 -9.79 2.77 7.80
C GLY A 158 -8.40 2.21 8.07
N ASP A 159 -7.71 2.71 9.09
CA ASP A 159 -6.40 2.16 9.47
C ASP A 159 -6.59 0.91 10.33
N LEU A 160 -6.13 -0.24 9.85
CA LEU A 160 -6.20 -1.49 10.62
C LEU A 160 -5.24 -1.51 11.81
N ASN A 161 -4.24 -0.62 11.84
CA ASN A 161 -3.34 -0.48 12.97
C ASN A 161 -4.04 0.15 14.19
N ASP A 162 -5.20 0.79 14.02
CA ASP A 162 -6.02 1.33 15.12
C ASP A 162 -6.66 0.22 15.98
N PHE A 163 -6.73 -1.02 15.46
CA PHE A 163 -7.25 -2.17 16.19
C PHE A 163 -6.13 -2.84 17.02
N PHE A 164 -5.59 -2.12 18.01
CA PHE A 164 -4.61 -2.68 18.94
C PHE A 164 -5.28 -3.11 20.25
N ASP A 165 -4.76 -4.19 20.81
CA ASP A 165 -5.07 -4.62 22.16
C ASP A 165 -4.26 -3.76 23.16
N PRO A 166 -4.91 -3.01 24.07
CA PRO A 166 -4.21 -2.15 25.03
C PRO A 166 -3.36 -2.94 26.05
N GLU A 167 -3.67 -4.21 26.30
CA GLU A 167 -2.94 -5.02 27.28
C GLU A 167 -1.64 -5.57 26.69
N THR A 168 -1.72 -6.12 25.47
CA THR A 168 -0.56 -6.73 24.81
C THR A 168 0.21 -5.77 23.91
N GLY A 169 -0.41 -4.65 23.52
CA GLY A 169 0.10 -3.73 22.51
C GLY A 169 0.06 -4.31 21.09
N ALA A 170 -0.49 -5.50 20.89
CA ALA A 170 -0.51 -6.18 19.60
C ALA A 170 -1.69 -5.74 18.75
N CYS A 171 -1.51 -5.69 17.43
CA CYS A 171 -2.61 -5.47 16.52
C CYS A 171 -3.51 -6.72 16.47
N ARG A 172 -4.80 -6.54 16.77
CA ARG A 172 -5.83 -7.60 16.76
C ARG A 172 -6.22 -8.01 15.34
N ALA A 173 -6.01 -7.13 14.35
CA ALA A 173 -6.27 -7.44 12.95
C ALA A 173 -5.25 -8.50 12.43
N PRO A 174 -5.71 -9.62 11.84
CA PRO A 174 -4.83 -10.67 11.34
C PRO A 174 -3.80 -10.17 10.32
N TRP A 175 -2.57 -10.71 10.37
CA TRP A 175 -1.46 -10.30 9.50
C TRP A 175 -1.83 -10.28 8.01
N HIS A 176 -2.44 -11.36 7.51
CA HIS A 176 -2.81 -11.47 6.09
C HIS A 176 -3.85 -10.43 5.67
N LEU A 177 -4.77 -10.06 6.57
CA LEU A 177 -5.72 -8.98 6.32
C LEU A 177 -5.01 -7.63 6.23
N ARG A 178 -4.04 -7.36 7.11
CA ARG A 178 -3.26 -6.11 7.09
C ARG A 178 -2.41 -5.98 5.83
N VAL A 179 -1.77 -7.06 5.40
CA VAL A 179 -1.01 -7.09 4.14
C VAL A 179 -1.90 -6.85 2.92
N LEU A 180 -3.06 -7.52 2.86
CA LEU A 180 -4.02 -7.32 1.77
C LEU A 180 -4.59 -5.90 1.79
N HIS A 181 -4.94 -5.40 2.97
CA HIS A 181 -5.47 -4.06 3.18
C HIS A 181 -4.48 -2.98 2.74
N ALA A 182 -3.19 -3.08 3.10
CA ALA A 182 -2.17 -2.12 2.67
C ALA A 182 -2.12 -1.97 1.14
N ARG A 183 -2.27 -3.08 0.39
CA ARG A 183 -2.38 -3.06 -1.08
C ARG A 183 -3.65 -2.37 -1.54
N LEU A 184 -4.80 -2.87 -1.08
CA LEU A 184 -6.12 -2.43 -1.55
C LEU A 184 -6.40 -0.97 -1.19
N TYR A 185 -5.98 -0.52 -0.01
CA TYR A 185 -6.16 0.85 0.45
C TYR A 185 -5.35 1.82 -0.41
N GLY A 186 -4.08 1.51 -0.70
CA GLY A 186 -3.25 2.33 -1.59
C GLY A 186 -3.75 2.35 -3.03
N LEU A 187 -4.11 1.19 -3.59
CA LEU A 187 -4.71 1.08 -4.93
C LEU A 187 -6.04 1.85 -5.03
N GLY A 188 -6.89 1.75 -4.02
CA GLY A 188 -8.19 2.43 -4.00
C GLY A 188 -8.08 3.94 -4.05
N LEU A 189 -6.97 4.50 -3.56
CA LEU A 189 -6.69 5.93 -3.62
C LEU A 189 -6.00 6.35 -4.92
N GLY A 190 -5.63 5.40 -5.79
CA GLY A 190 -4.84 5.68 -6.99
C GLY A 190 -3.41 6.13 -6.69
N GLU A 191 -2.92 5.89 -5.47
CA GLU A 191 -1.63 6.37 -4.98
C GLU A 191 -0.70 5.19 -4.72
N PRO A 192 0.04 4.70 -5.73
CA PRO A 192 0.86 3.49 -5.59
C PRO A 192 2.01 3.69 -4.58
N ARG A 193 2.44 4.93 -4.33
CA ARG A 193 3.36 5.28 -3.24
C ARG A 193 2.83 4.89 -1.86
N ARG A 194 1.51 4.98 -1.62
CA ARG A 194 0.91 4.57 -0.34
C ARG A 194 0.98 3.06 -0.14
N VAL A 195 0.96 2.27 -1.21
CA VAL A 195 1.12 0.80 -1.11
C VAL A 195 2.51 0.49 -0.58
N VAL A 196 3.54 1.12 -1.14
CA VAL A 196 4.93 0.98 -0.68
C VAL A 196 5.07 1.41 0.78
N MET A 197 4.54 2.58 1.15
CA MET A 197 4.57 3.06 2.55
C MET A 197 3.90 2.07 3.51
N GLY A 198 2.69 1.60 3.18
CA GLY A 198 1.96 0.65 4.03
C GLY A 198 2.70 -0.68 4.22
N TYR A 199 3.40 -1.17 3.18
CA TYR A 199 4.27 -2.34 3.35
C TYR A 199 5.48 -2.03 4.22
N TYR A 200 6.11 -0.86 4.10
CA TYR A 200 7.23 -0.50 4.98
C TYR A 200 6.82 -0.34 6.45
N ASP A 201 5.60 0.12 6.73
CA ASP A 201 5.05 0.14 8.09
C ASP A 201 4.97 -1.28 8.67
N LEU A 202 4.47 -2.25 7.89
CA LEU A 202 4.43 -3.66 8.27
C LEU A 202 5.84 -4.28 8.36
N VAL A 203 6.78 -3.88 7.50
CA VAL A 203 8.19 -4.32 7.60
C VAL A 203 8.80 -3.86 8.92
N ARG A 204 8.53 -2.62 9.34
CA ARG A 204 9.02 -2.08 10.61
C ARG A 204 8.48 -2.91 11.79
N GLU A 205 7.18 -3.21 11.80
CA GLU A 205 6.58 -4.10 12.80
C GLU A 205 7.23 -5.49 12.77
N ALA A 206 7.32 -6.11 11.61
CA ALA A 206 7.89 -7.46 11.50
C ALA A 206 9.36 -7.52 11.94
N ARG A 207 10.16 -6.47 11.72
CA ARG A 207 11.53 -6.37 12.25
C ARG A 207 11.56 -6.27 13.78
N MET A 208 10.67 -5.47 14.36
CA MET A 208 10.55 -5.35 15.82
C MET A 208 10.15 -6.67 16.45
N GLU A 209 9.15 -7.35 15.87
CA GLU A 209 8.66 -8.64 16.37
C GLU A 209 9.68 -9.77 16.14
N HIS A 210 10.40 -9.76 15.01
CA HIS A 210 11.52 -10.68 14.79
C HIS A 210 12.62 -10.51 15.84
N ALA A 211 12.96 -9.27 16.21
CA ALA A 211 13.93 -9.00 17.27
C ALA A 211 13.41 -9.40 18.65
N ARG A 212 12.12 -9.10 18.94
CA ARG A 212 11.44 -9.45 20.18
C ARG A 212 11.31 -10.96 20.37
N ALA A 213 11.24 -11.74 19.29
CA ALA A 213 11.15 -13.20 19.35
C ALA A 213 12.31 -13.83 20.13
N GLY A 214 13.44 -13.13 20.33
CA GLY A 214 14.51 -13.59 21.22
C GLY A 214 15.00 -14.95 20.75
N GLU A 215 14.95 -15.97 21.61
CA GLU A 215 15.33 -17.37 21.28
C GLU A 215 14.19 -18.24 20.71
N HIS A 216 12.96 -17.74 20.61
CA HIS A 216 11.83 -18.51 20.11
C HIS A 216 11.96 -18.76 18.61
N HIS A 217 12.55 -19.90 18.24
CA HIS A 217 12.86 -20.27 16.85
C HIS A 217 11.63 -20.23 15.92
N GLU A 218 10.49 -20.77 16.35
CA GLU A 218 9.26 -20.78 15.54
C GLU A 218 8.73 -19.37 15.27
N THR A 219 8.62 -18.54 16.30
CA THR A 219 8.17 -17.14 16.18
C THR A 219 9.13 -16.33 15.32
N ARG A 220 10.45 -16.52 15.52
CA ARG A 220 11.49 -15.86 14.73
C ARG A 220 11.40 -16.28 13.25
N ALA A 221 11.24 -17.57 12.97
CA ALA A 221 11.09 -18.09 11.61
C ALA A 221 9.81 -17.55 10.94
N LEU A 222 8.70 -17.48 11.67
CA LEU A 222 7.45 -16.89 11.17
C LEU A 222 7.64 -15.43 10.75
N TRP A 223 8.28 -14.60 11.57
CA TRP A 223 8.53 -13.19 11.24
C TRP A 223 9.58 -13.01 10.14
N ALA A 224 10.58 -13.90 10.07
CA ALA A 224 11.52 -13.92 8.95
C ALA A 224 10.81 -14.23 7.62
N ALA A 225 9.91 -15.22 7.59
CA ALA A 225 9.11 -15.54 6.42
C ALA A 225 8.21 -14.36 6.00
N ARG A 226 7.59 -13.69 6.96
CA ARG A 226 6.79 -12.47 6.73
C ARG A 226 7.63 -11.33 6.15
N LEU A 227 8.88 -11.16 6.59
CA LEU A 227 9.80 -10.17 6.03
C LEU A 227 10.17 -10.49 4.58
N GLY A 228 10.38 -11.76 4.25
CA GLY A 228 10.60 -12.21 2.88
C GLY A 228 9.41 -11.91 1.97
N ASP A 229 8.20 -12.32 2.37
CA ASP A 229 6.94 -12.04 1.64
C ASP A 229 6.72 -10.53 1.43
N LEU A 230 6.94 -9.71 2.47
CA LEU A 230 6.86 -8.25 2.36
C LEU A 230 7.88 -7.67 1.38
N GLY A 231 9.12 -8.19 1.35
CA GLY A 231 10.14 -7.75 0.40
C GLY A 231 9.71 -7.97 -1.06
N ILE A 232 9.15 -9.14 -1.36
CA ILE A 232 8.60 -9.44 -2.70
C ILE A 232 7.43 -8.49 -3.01
N ARG A 233 6.53 -8.25 -2.05
CA ARG A 233 5.40 -7.33 -2.24
C ARG A 233 5.80 -5.87 -2.45
N VAL A 234 6.87 -5.41 -1.80
CA VAL A 234 7.45 -4.08 -2.03
C VAL A 234 7.99 -3.98 -3.45
N ALA A 235 8.70 -4.99 -3.94
CA ALA A 235 9.15 -5.02 -5.34
C ALA A 235 7.98 -4.96 -6.33
N THR A 236 6.91 -5.73 -6.08
CA THR A 236 5.68 -5.67 -6.89
C THR A 236 5.05 -4.27 -6.86
N ALA A 237 5.03 -3.60 -5.71
CA ALA A 237 4.51 -2.24 -5.61
C ALA A 237 5.41 -1.20 -6.32
N LEU A 238 6.73 -1.39 -6.34
CA LEU A 238 7.66 -0.57 -7.13
C LEU A 238 7.45 -0.76 -8.64
N VAL A 239 7.18 -1.99 -9.07
CA VAL A 239 6.74 -2.30 -10.44
C VAL A 239 5.44 -1.56 -10.78
N ASP A 240 4.44 -1.63 -9.90
CA ASP A 240 3.15 -0.92 -10.07
C ASP A 240 3.34 0.61 -10.14
N MET A 241 4.39 1.16 -9.50
CA MET A 241 4.81 2.57 -9.59
C MET A 241 5.57 2.94 -10.87
N GLY A 242 6.01 1.95 -11.66
CA GLY A 242 6.89 2.14 -12.80
C GLY A 242 8.38 2.28 -12.45
N ASP A 243 8.79 2.07 -11.20
CA ASP A 243 10.19 2.11 -10.77
C ASP A 243 10.83 0.73 -10.89
N LEU A 244 11.14 0.34 -12.13
CA LEU A 244 11.63 -1.01 -12.43
C LEU A 244 13.06 -1.23 -11.96
N VAL A 245 13.86 -0.17 -12.02
CA VAL A 245 15.24 -0.17 -11.54
C VAL A 245 15.25 -0.30 -10.03
N GLY A 246 14.41 0.45 -9.32
CA GLY A 246 14.22 0.33 -7.88
C GLY A 246 13.73 -1.06 -7.47
N ALA A 247 12.76 -1.62 -8.18
CA ALA A 247 12.28 -2.99 -7.95
C ALA A 247 13.40 -4.03 -8.09
N LYS A 248 14.24 -3.90 -9.14
CA LYS A 248 15.36 -4.80 -9.38
C LYS A 248 16.39 -4.73 -8.25
N VAL A 249 16.87 -3.53 -7.94
CA VAL A 249 17.85 -3.29 -6.87
C VAL A 249 17.29 -3.77 -5.52
N HIS A 250 15.99 -3.58 -5.28
CA HIS A 250 15.33 -4.07 -4.07
C HIS A 250 15.38 -5.60 -4.00
N LEU A 251 14.96 -6.31 -5.04
CA LEU A 251 14.96 -7.77 -5.05
C LEU A 251 16.37 -8.37 -4.93
N GLU A 252 17.38 -7.74 -5.54
CA GLU A 252 18.79 -8.15 -5.41
C GLU A 252 19.33 -7.97 -3.98
N SER A 253 18.73 -7.05 -3.20
CA SER A 253 19.12 -6.81 -1.81
C SER A 253 18.49 -7.78 -0.80
N LEU A 254 17.48 -8.56 -1.21
CA LEU A 254 16.80 -9.51 -0.35
C LEU A 254 17.67 -10.77 -0.14
N PRO A 255 17.63 -11.39 1.05
CA PRO A 255 18.31 -12.65 1.28
C PRO A 255 17.74 -13.74 0.37
N GLY A 256 18.62 -14.43 -0.36
CA GLY A 256 18.24 -15.53 -1.27
C GLY A 256 17.75 -16.79 -0.55
N GLY A 257 17.38 -17.82 -1.32
CA GLY A 257 16.95 -19.13 -0.81
C GLY A 257 15.43 -19.34 -0.72
N HIS A 258 14.65 -18.50 -1.40
CA HIS A 258 13.20 -18.65 -1.55
C HIS A 258 12.83 -18.76 -3.03
N ASP A 259 12.21 -19.87 -3.44
CA ASP A 259 11.78 -20.12 -4.83
C ASP A 259 10.91 -18.97 -5.38
N GLU A 260 10.05 -18.39 -4.53
CA GLU A 260 9.21 -17.24 -4.89
C GLU A 260 10.03 -15.98 -5.22
N LEU A 261 11.14 -15.76 -4.51
CA LEU A 261 12.03 -14.63 -4.75
C LEU A 261 12.78 -14.81 -6.07
N GLU A 262 13.29 -16.01 -6.31
CA GLU A 262 13.97 -16.40 -7.55
C GLU A 262 13.05 -16.24 -8.77
N LEU A 263 11.81 -16.72 -8.66
CA LEU A 263 10.78 -16.52 -9.68
C LEU A 263 10.45 -15.03 -9.88
N ALA A 264 10.28 -14.26 -8.80
CA ALA A 264 10.00 -12.83 -8.89
C ALA A 264 11.14 -12.07 -9.60
N GLN A 265 12.39 -12.40 -9.29
CA GLN A 265 13.58 -11.85 -9.97
C GLN A 265 13.58 -12.22 -11.46
N ALA A 266 13.36 -13.49 -11.79
CA ALA A 266 13.32 -13.95 -13.18
C ALA A 266 12.23 -13.23 -13.99
N LEU A 267 11.02 -13.09 -13.44
CA LEU A 267 9.92 -12.39 -14.10
C LEU A 267 10.22 -10.90 -14.32
N LEU A 268 10.84 -10.23 -13.35
CA LEU A 268 11.23 -8.83 -13.50
C LEU A 268 12.31 -8.65 -14.58
N LEU A 269 13.31 -9.54 -14.62
CA LEU A 269 14.37 -9.52 -15.63
C LEU A 269 13.81 -9.79 -17.03
N LEU A 270 12.84 -10.69 -17.16
CA LEU A 270 12.11 -10.90 -18.42
C LEU A 270 11.38 -9.64 -18.86
N TRP A 271 10.70 -8.95 -17.95
CA TRP A 271 9.99 -7.72 -18.27
C TRP A 271 10.93 -6.58 -18.68
N LEU A 272 12.14 -6.54 -18.12
CA LEU A 272 13.22 -5.64 -18.52
C LEU A 272 13.93 -6.05 -19.83
N GLY A 273 13.63 -7.23 -20.38
CA GLY A 273 14.24 -7.77 -21.59
C GLY A 273 15.58 -8.48 -21.37
N ASP A 274 16.03 -8.67 -20.13
CA ASP A 274 17.28 -9.39 -19.81
C ASP A 274 17.03 -10.89 -19.67
N VAL A 275 16.77 -11.54 -20.81
CA VAL A 275 16.48 -12.98 -20.90
C VAL A 275 17.66 -13.83 -20.41
N LYS A 276 18.89 -13.33 -20.51
CA LYS A 276 20.09 -14.08 -20.10
C LYS A 276 20.16 -14.20 -18.59
N GLN A 277 20.00 -13.09 -17.88
CA GLN A 277 19.99 -13.09 -16.43
C GLN A 277 18.76 -13.83 -15.89
N ALA A 278 17.59 -13.68 -16.53
CA ALA A 278 16.37 -14.37 -16.11
C ALA A 278 16.50 -15.90 -16.06
N ARG A 279 17.23 -16.51 -17.01
CA ARG A 279 17.51 -17.96 -17.01
C ARG A 279 18.35 -18.40 -15.81
N LEU A 280 19.30 -17.57 -15.39
CA LEU A 280 20.18 -17.88 -14.25
C LEU A 280 19.43 -17.87 -12.92
N CYS A 281 18.32 -17.13 -12.84
CA CYS A 281 17.49 -17.01 -11.63
C CYS A 281 16.45 -18.14 -11.47
N GLY A 282 16.37 -19.16 -12.35
CA GLY A 282 15.43 -20.28 -12.15
C GLY A 282 14.54 -20.65 -13.34
N LEU A 283 14.99 -20.41 -14.58
CA LEU A 283 14.35 -20.91 -15.82
C LEU A 283 15.27 -21.86 -16.60
#